data_AF-A0A816RCK4-F1
#
_entry.id   AF-A0A816RCK4-F1
#
_cell.length_a   1.000
_cell.length_b   1.000
_cell.length_c   1.000
_cell.angle_alpha   90.00
_cell.angle_beta   90.00
_cell.angle_gamma   90.00
#
_symmetry.space_group_name_H-M   'P 1'
#
loop_
_entity.id
_entity.type
_entity.pdbx_description
1 polymer ?
#
loop_
_entity_poly.entity_id
_entity_poly.type
_entity_poly.pdbx_seq_one_letter_code
_entity_poly.pdbx_strand_id
1 'polypeptide(L)'
;MPIKVVFVMFLALLVSVSSQAVVQKPNIGNFLQCLRDRSDPKNPNTKAIFTPQNSTFASSYVSYTKNKRYSNPNDTNLLPQNMNPMFKQPWYALSPTESRSVSEAAKAWVQAGATLGELYTKISEASKPLAFPAGVCPTLGAGGHISGGGYGNLMRKYGISVDHVVDAQLVDVNGKILNRASMGEDLFWAIRGGGCASFGVILSWTINQK
;
A
#
# COMPACT_ATOMS: atom_id res chain seq x y z
N MET A 1 29.47 8.55 -40.35
CA MET A 1 28.35 7.70 -39.89
C MET A 1 27.44 8.56 -39.01
N PRO A 2 26.18 8.81 -39.38
CA PRO A 2 25.46 9.94 -38.84
C PRO A 2 24.75 9.59 -37.53
N ILE A 3 24.95 10.45 -36.52
CA ILE A 3 24.31 10.50 -35.20
C ILE A 3 22.77 10.34 -35.25
N LYS A 4 22.16 10.67 -36.40
CA LYS A 4 20.72 10.47 -36.65
C LYS A 4 20.30 8.99 -36.62
N VAL A 5 21.16 8.05 -37.00
CA VAL A 5 20.82 6.61 -37.02
C VAL A 5 20.80 6.01 -35.62
N VAL A 6 21.69 6.48 -34.74
CA VAL A 6 21.73 6.03 -33.33
C VAL A 6 20.51 6.52 -32.56
N PHE A 7 20.07 7.76 -32.81
CA PHE A 7 18.89 8.32 -32.13
C PHE A 7 17.57 7.66 -32.56
N VAL A 8 17.45 7.30 -33.85
CA VAL A 8 16.27 6.59 -34.38
C VAL A 8 16.23 5.13 -33.87
N MET A 9 17.37 4.46 -33.72
CA MET A 9 17.41 3.13 -33.10
C MET A 9 17.07 3.16 -31.60
N PHE A 10 17.48 4.19 -30.86
CA PHE A 10 17.10 4.37 -29.45
C PHE A 10 15.60 4.64 -29.28
N LEU A 11 15.00 5.43 -30.18
CA LEU A 11 13.55 5.64 -30.19
C LEU A 11 12.77 4.37 -30.59
N ALA A 12 13.30 3.58 -31.53
CA ALA A 12 12.66 2.33 -31.95
C ALA A 12 12.66 1.26 -30.85
N LEU A 13 13.75 1.18 -30.07
CA LEU A 13 13.85 0.26 -28.91
C LEU A 13 12.89 0.62 -27.77
N LEU A 14 12.52 1.89 -27.61
CA LEU A 14 11.53 2.33 -26.62
C LEU A 14 10.07 1.97 -27.01
N VAL A 15 9.80 1.69 -28.29
CA VAL A 15 8.43 1.44 -28.78
C VAL A 15 8.13 -0.07 -28.95
N SER A 16 9.15 -0.93 -28.97
CA SER A 16 8.99 -2.36 -29.28
C SER A 16 8.77 -3.30 -28.08
N VAL A 17 8.50 -2.80 -26.88
CA VAL A 17 8.07 -3.66 -25.74
C VAL A 17 6.63 -3.35 -25.35
N SER A 18 5.72 -3.38 -26.32
CA SER A 18 4.29 -3.61 -26.05
C SER A 18 4.01 -5.10 -26.15
N SER A 19 4.63 -5.88 -25.25
CA SER A 19 4.12 -7.23 -24.99
C SER A 19 2.76 -7.03 -24.33
N GLN A 20 1.69 -7.15 -25.12
CA GLN A 20 0.35 -7.27 -24.58
C GLN A 20 0.34 -8.51 -23.70
N ALA A 21 0.53 -8.33 -22.39
CA ALA A 21 0.20 -9.36 -21.43
C ALA A 21 -1.31 -9.58 -21.58
N VAL A 22 -1.69 -10.67 -22.22
CA VAL A 22 -3.09 -11.10 -22.25
C VAL A 22 -3.47 -11.35 -20.80
N VAL A 23 -4.30 -10.49 -20.23
CA VAL A 23 -4.87 -10.66 -18.90
C VAL A 23 -5.82 -11.85 -18.97
N GLN A 24 -5.28 -13.05 -18.77
CA GLN A 24 -6.07 -14.27 -18.72
C GLN A 24 -6.89 -14.23 -17.44
N LYS A 25 -8.22 -14.27 -17.56
CA LYS A 25 -9.13 -14.24 -16.41
C LYS A 25 -8.77 -15.41 -15.48
N PRO A 26 -8.34 -15.14 -14.23
CA PRO A 26 -7.91 -16.20 -13.34
C PRO A 26 -9.09 -17.13 -13.03
N ASN A 27 -8.87 -18.44 -13.12
CA ASN A 27 -9.83 -19.42 -12.63
C ASN A 27 -9.91 -19.28 -11.11
N ILE A 28 -11.01 -18.69 -10.62
CA ILE A 28 -11.18 -18.38 -9.21
C ILE A 28 -11.15 -19.64 -8.33
N GLY A 29 -11.59 -20.79 -8.84
CA GLY A 29 -11.51 -22.06 -8.12
C GLY A 29 -10.07 -22.49 -7.88
N ASN A 30 -9.24 -22.47 -8.92
CA ASN A 30 -7.82 -22.82 -8.82
C ASN A 30 -7.07 -21.84 -7.90
N PHE A 31 -7.40 -20.54 -7.99
CA PHE A 31 -6.82 -19.53 -7.12
C PHE A 31 -7.14 -19.77 -5.63
N LEU A 32 -8.42 -20.00 -5.31
CA LEU A 32 -8.85 -20.24 -3.93
C LEU A 32 -8.25 -21.54 -3.38
N GLN A 33 -8.10 -22.57 -4.22
CA GLN A 33 -7.45 -23.81 -3.82
C GLN A 33 -5.97 -23.59 -3.50
N CYS A 34 -5.22 -22.99 -4.43
CA CYS A 34 -3.81 -22.66 -4.21
C CYS A 34 -3.60 -21.81 -2.96
N LEU A 35 -4.49 -20.84 -2.73
CA LEU A 35 -4.42 -19.97 -1.56
C LEU A 35 -4.61 -20.75 -0.25
N ARG A 36 -5.53 -21.72 -0.20
CA ARG A 36 -5.71 -22.60 0.97
C ARG A 36 -4.48 -23.48 1.17
N ASP A 37 -3.96 -24.06 0.10
CA ASP A 37 -2.81 -24.97 0.15
C ASP A 37 -1.51 -24.27 0.61
N ARG A 38 -1.41 -22.96 0.37
CA ARG A 38 -0.25 -22.13 0.75
C ARG A 38 -0.42 -21.36 2.06
N SER A 39 -1.59 -21.45 2.69
CA SER A 39 -1.85 -20.75 3.96
C SER A 39 -1.43 -21.60 5.15
N ASP A 40 -0.99 -20.94 6.22
CA ASP A 40 -0.69 -21.61 7.48
C ASP A 40 -1.94 -22.30 8.03
N PRO A 41 -1.92 -23.64 8.23
CA PRO A 41 -3.07 -24.38 8.77
C PRO A 41 -3.53 -23.86 10.14
N LYS A 42 -2.62 -23.25 10.93
CA LYS A 42 -2.93 -22.67 12.24
C LYS A 42 -3.69 -21.35 12.15
N ASN A 43 -3.56 -20.65 11.02
CA ASN A 43 -4.16 -19.34 10.78
C ASN A 43 -4.91 -19.34 9.43
N PRO A 44 -6.03 -20.08 9.33
CA PRO A 44 -6.77 -20.18 8.09
C PRO A 44 -7.31 -18.82 7.66
N ASN A 45 -6.97 -18.40 6.45
CA ASN A 45 -7.36 -17.13 5.83
C ASN A 45 -8.78 -17.12 5.26
N THR A 46 -9.55 -18.19 5.44
CA THR A 46 -10.92 -18.33 4.91
C THR A 46 -11.85 -17.21 5.36
N LYS A 47 -11.65 -16.67 6.57
CA LYS A 47 -12.41 -15.52 7.11
C LYS A 47 -12.06 -14.17 6.46
N ALA A 48 -10.92 -14.08 5.78
CA ALA A 48 -10.44 -12.87 5.11
C ALA A 48 -10.79 -12.83 3.62
N ILE A 49 -11.34 -13.91 3.07
CA ILE A 49 -11.67 -14.04 1.64
C ILE A 49 -13.16 -13.82 1.44
N PHE A 50 -13.51 -12.80 0.67
CA PHE A 50 -14.88 -12.52 0.25
C PHE A 50 -15.02 -12.75 -1.25
N THR A 51 -15.97 -13.61 -1.63
CA THR A 51 -16.33 -13.87 -3.03
C THR A 51 -17.77 -13.41 -3.30
N PRO A 52 -18.18 -13.15 -4.55
CA PRO A 52 -19.54 -12.73 -4.88
C PRO A 52 -20.66 -13.68 -4.40
N GLN A 53 -20.31 -14.95 -4.11
CA GLN A 53 -21.23 -15.95 -3.57
C GLN A 53 -21.48 -15.76 -2.05
N ASN A 54 -20.62 -15.02 -1.34
CA ASN A 54 -20.76 -14.75 0.07
C ASN A 54 -21.74 -13.58 0.28
N SER A 55 -22.74 -13.76 1.15
CA SER A 55 -23.74 -12.72 1.46
C SER A 55 -23.13 -11.42 2.01
N THR A 56 -21.96 -11.49 2.65
CA THR A 56 -21.24 -10.33 3.20
C THR A 56 -20.33 -9.62 2.20
N PHE A 57 -20.23 -10.12 0.96
CA PHE A 57 -19.35 -9.53 -0.05
C PHE A 57 -19.73 -8.10 -0.40
N ALA A 58 -21.00 -7.86 -0.72
CA ALA A 58 -21.48 -6.55 -1.14
C ALA A 58 -21.31 -5.51 -0.02
N SER A 59 -21.66 -5.85 1.22
CA SER A 59 -21.49 -4.95 2.36
C SER A 59 -20.01 -4.66 2.65
N SER A 60 -19.15 -5.66 2.52
CA SER A 60 -17.71 -5.49 2.67
C SER A 60 -17.14 -4.59 1.58
N TYR A 61 -17.47 -4.82 0.30
CA TYR A 61 -17.03 -3.99 -0.83
C TYR A 61 -17.44 -2.52 -0.65
N VAL A 62 -18.70 -2.27 -0.30
CA VAL A 62 -19.22 -0.92 -0.08
C VAL A 62 -18.53 -0.24 1.11
N SER A 63 -18.19 -0.97 2.18
CA SER A 63 -17.54 -0.38 3.37
C SER A 63 -16.18 0.26 3.08
N TYR A 64 -15.42 -0.30 2.13
CA TYR A 64 -14.12 0.20 1.69
C TYR A 64 -14.22 1.18 0.51
N THR A 65 -15.35 1.21 -0.20
CA THR A 65 -15.57 2.11 -1.33
C THR A 65 -15.96 3.51 -0.85
N LYS A 66 -15.02 4.45 -0.90
CA LYS A 66 -15.26 5.83 -0.45
C LYS A 66 -15.95 6.72 -1.48
N ASN A 67 -15.87 6.38 -2.77
CA ASN A 67 -16.55 7.11 -3.82
C ASN A 67 -17.78 6.33 -4.30
N LYS A 68 -18.97 6.88 -4.02
CA LYS A 68 -20.28 6.27 -4.31
C LYS A 68 -20.52 6.00 -5.79
N ARG A 69 -19.83 6.68 -6.71
CA ARG A 69 -19.88 6.37 -8.14
C ARG A 69 -19.48 4.91 -8.41
N TYR A 70 -18.61 4.35 -7.58
CA TYR A 70 -18.03 3.01 -7.75
C TYR A 70 -18.59 1.99 -6.74
N SER A 71 -19.68 2.30 -6.03
CA SER A 71 -20.19 1.41 -4.97
C SER A 71 -20.95 0.20 -5.49
N ASN A 72 -21.26 0.13 -6.79
CA ASN A 72 -21.85 -1.06 -7.40
C ASN A 72 -20.73 -2.03 -7.81
N PRO A 73 -20.62 -3.21 -7.18
CA PRO A 73 -19.57 -4.17 -7.53
C PRO A 73 -19.72 -4.78 -8.93
N ASN A 74 -20.88 -4.62 -9.57
CA ASN A 74 -21.13 -5.15 -10.90
C ASN A 74 -20.89 -4.12 -12.02
N ASP A 75 -20.47 -2.89 -11.69
CA ASP A 75 -20.15 -1.88 -12.71
C ASP A 75 -18.85 -2.25 -13.42
N THR A 76 -18.97 -2.71 -14.66
CA THR A 76 -17.86 -3.21 -15.48
C THR A 76 -17.08 -2.12 -16.20
N ASN A 77 -17.54 -0.86 -16.13
CA ASN A 77 -16.94 0.23 -16.91
C ASN A 77 -15.56 0.68 -16.40
N LEU A 78 -15.11 0.18 -15.23
CA LEU A 78 -14.10 0.89 -14.44
C LEU A 78 -13.03 -0.01 -13.80
N LEU A 79 -12.96 -1.30 -14.15
CA LEU A 79 -11.87 -2.20 -13.75
C LEU A 79 -11.37 -2.99 -14.98
N PRO A 80 -10.06 -3.29 -15.11
CA PRO A 80 -9.63 -4.38 -15.97
C PRO A 80 -10.43 -5.63 -15.56
N GLN A 81 -11.05 -6.26 -16.54
CA GLN A 81 -12.17 -7.18 -16.38
C GLN A 81 -12.03 -8.13 -15.17
N ASN A 82 -13.10 -8.16 -14.35
CA ASN A 82 -13.44 -9.12 -13.30
C ASN A 82 -12.88 -8.83 -11.90
N MET A 83 -13.79 -8.54 -10.96
CA MET A 83 -13.48 -8.47 -9.52
C MET A 83 -12.77 -9.75 -9.04
N ASN A 84 -11.53 -9.57 -8.61
CA ASN A 84 -10.77 -10.55 -7.84
C ASN A 84 -11.29 -10.59 -6.38
N PRO A 85 -11.05 -11.69 -5.64
CA PRO A 85 -11.40 -11.76 -4.22
C PRO A 85 -10.84 -10.56 -3.44
N MET A 86 -11.69 -9.95 -2.62
CA MET A 86 -11.29 -8.81 -1.79
C MET A 86 -10.62 -9.32 -0.53
N PHE A 87 -9.36 -8.94 -0.32
CA PHE A 87 -8.61 -9.28 0.88
C PHE A 87 -8.74 -8.19 1.93
N LYS A 88 -9.29 -8.55 3.09
CA LYS A 88 -9.26 -7.69 4.27
C LYS A 88 -7.89 -7.80 4.92
N GLN A 89 -7.13 -6.71 4.97
CA GLN A 89 -5.85 -6.67 5.69
C GLN A 89 -6.12 -6.59 7.20
N PRO A 90 -5.65 -7.56 8.02
CA PRO A 90 -5.75 -7.48 9.48
C PRO A 90 -4.80 -6.41 10.05
N TRP A 91 -5.14 -5.93 11.24
CA TRP A 91 -4.56 -4.76 11.90
C TRP A 91 -3.73 -5.18 13.10
N TYR A 92 -2.55 -4.60 13.25
CA TYR A 92 -1.70 -4.58 14.43
C TYR A 92 -1.10 -3.17 14.49
N ALA A 93 -1.68 -2.34 15.36
CA ALA A 93 -1.14 -1.03 15.67
C ALA A 93 0.10 -1.19 16.56
N LEU A 94 1.15 -0.43 16.22
CA LEU A 94 2.28 0.03 17.04
C LEU A 94 2.66 -0.83 18.25
N SER A 95 3.86 -1.43 18.23
CA SER A 95 4.51 -1.78 19.49
C SER A 95 4.98 -0.50 20.17
N PRO A 96 4.52 -0.18 21.40
CA PRO A 96 5.25 0.74 22.26
C PRO A 96 6.37 -0.07 22.90
N THR A 97 7.62 0.18 22.51
CA THR A 97 8.77 0.32 23.42
C THR A 97 10.10 0.26 22.66
N GLU A 98 10.88 1.33 22.78
CA GLU A 98 12.03 1.24 23.68
C GLU A 98 12.18 2.57 24.42
N SER A 99 12.36 2.46 25.71
CA SER A 99 12.60 3.59 26.59
C SER A 99 13.96 4.23 26.28
N ARG A 100 14.00 5.57 26.18
CA ARG A 100 15.02 6.50 26.71
C ARG A 100 15.75 7.40 25.73
N SER A 101 16.02 8.58 26.30
CA SER A 101 16.81 9.73 25.88
C SER A 101 16.15 10.68 24.88
N VAL A 102 15.79 11.85 25.43
CA VAL A 102 15.37 13.05 24.73
C VAL A 102 16.54 13.53 23.87
N SER A 103 16.68 12.99 22.65
CA SER A 103 17.51 13.57 21.58
C SER A 103 17.25 13.02 20.17
N GLU A 104 16.59 11.87 20.01
CA GLU A 104 16.23 11.31 18.70
C GLU A 104 14.73 11.41 18.41
N ALA A 105 14.36 11.74 17.17
CA ALA A 105 12.97 11.81 16.72
C ALA A 105 12.23 10.49 17.03
N ALA A 106 11.10 10.57 17.74
CA ALA A 106 10.33 9.39 18.13
C ALA A 106 9.84 8.64 16.87
N LYS A 107 10.27 7.39 16.70
CA LYS A 107 9.85 6.55 15.57
C LYS A 107 8.52 5.86 15.85
N ALA A 108 7.77 5.58 14.79
CA ALA A 108 6.53 4.81 14.86
C ALA A 108 6.46 3.82 13.69
N TRP A 109 5.91 2.63 13.96
CA TRP A 109 5.66 1.60 12.96
C TRP A 109 4.16 1.48 12.67
N VAL A 110 3.78 1.77 11.42
CA VAL A 110 2.38 1.94 11.00
C VAL A 110 2.07 0.96 9.89
N GLN A 111 1.12 0.06 10.12
CA GLN A 111 0.68 -0.87 9.08
C GLN A 111 -0.11 -0.17 7.97
N ALA A 112 -0.07 -0.73 6.77
CA ALA A 112 -0.74 -0.19 5.59
C ALA A 112 -2.27 -0.06 5.75
N GLY A 113 -2.87 -0.95 6.56
CA GLY A 113 -4.30 -0.96 6.86
C GLY A 113 -4.75 0.15 7.81
N ALA A 114 -3.84 0.72 8.61
CA ALA A 114 -4.18 1.77 9.59
C ALA A 114 -4.77 3.00 8.90
N THR A 115 -5.75 3.66 9.52
CA THR A 115 -6.25 4.95 9.06
C THR A 115 -5.45 6.10 9.67
N LEU A 116 -5.46 7.27 9.01
CA LEU A 116 -4.78 8.46 9.54
C LEU A 116 -5.37 8.90 10.89
N GLY A 117 -6.68 8.75 11.08
CA GLY A 117 -7.34 9.08 12.35
C GLY A 117 -6.80 8.25 13.50
N GLU A 118 -6.67 6.93 13.32
CA GLU A 118 -6.08 6.06 14.35
C GLU A 118 -4.61 6.37 14.60
N LEU A 119 -3.84 6.68 13.54
CA LEU A 119 -2.46 7.12 13.69
C LEU A 119 -2.37 8.38 14.57
N TYR A 120 -3.19 9.39 14.30
CA TYR A 120 -3.22 10.62 15.09
C TYR A 120 -3.64 10.38 16.54
N THR A 121 -4.67 9.55 16.76
CA THR A 121 -5.09 9.18 18.11
C THR A 121 -3.97 8.50 18.88
N LYS A 122 -3.26 7.54 18.26
CA LYS A 122 -2.17 6.81 18.90
C LYS A 122 -0.95 7.69 19.19
N ILE A 123 -0.60 8.62 18.30
CA ILE A 123 0.47 9.59 18.54
C ILE A 123 0.09 10.51 19.73
N SER A 124 -1.14 11.01 19.75
CA SER A 124 -1.64 11.88 20.82
C SER A 124 -1.67 11.17 22.19
N GLU A 125 -2.07 9.89 22.22
CA GLU A 125 -2.03 9.04 23.42
C GLU A 125 -0.60 8.81 23.93
N ALA A 126 0.37 8.68 23.02
CA ALA A 126 1.77 8.47 23.38
C ALA A 126 2.42 9.77 23.91
N SER A 127 2.15 10.92 23.30
CA SER A 127 2.73 12.20 23.69
C SER A 127 1.99 13.38 23.05
N LYS A 128 1.53 14.34 23.89
CA LYS A 128 0.84 15.56 23.44
C LYS A 128 1.63 16.45 22.45
N PRO A 129 2.96 16.63 22.57
CA PRO A 129 3.71 17.45 21.63
C PRO A 129 4.01 16.77 20.28
N LEU A 130 3.78 15.46 20.14
CA LEU A 130 4.11 14.74 18.90
C LEU A 130 2.99 14.84 17.86
N ALA A 131 3.39 14.87 16.60
CA ALA A 131 2.52 14.88 15.43
C ALA A 131 3.16 14.14 14.25
N PHE A 132 2.35 13.89 13.21
CA PHE A 132 2.82 13.37 11.94
C PHE A 132 2.19 14.16 10.78
N PRO A 133 3.00 14.71 9.83
CA PRO A 133 2.48 15.47 8.71
C PRO A 133 1.83 14.55 7.68
N ALA A 134 0.50 14.48 7.69
CA ALA A 134 -0.31 13.72 6.75
C ALA A 134 -1.65 14.44 6.50
N GLY A 135 -2.53 13.79 5.74
CA GLY A 135 -3.82 14.32 5.31
C GLY A 135 -4.81 14.60 6.43
N VAL A 136 -5.73 15.52 6.17
CA VAL A 136 -6.76 15.92 7.14
C VAL A 136 -7.87 14.87 7.28
N CYS A 137 -8.14 14.10 6.23
CA CYS A 137 -9.22 13.11 6.22
C CYS A 137 -8.86 11.87 7.06
N PRO A 138 -9.52 11.63 8.20
CA PRO A 138 -9.10 10.60 9.17
C PRO A 138 -9.31 9.18 8.65
N THR A 139 -10.22 8.97 7.69
CA THR A 139 -10.54 7.63 7.16
C THR A 139 -9.63 7.19 6.00
N LEU A 140 -8.65 8.00 5.61
CA LEU A 140 -7.66 7.60 4.60
C LEU A 140 -6.74 6.53 5.17
N GLY A 141 -6.48 5.48 4.39
CA GLY A 141 -5.53 4.45 4.74
C GLY A 141 -4.09 4.93 4.60
N ALA A 142 -3.26 4.66 5.60
CA ALA A 142 -1.85 5.02 5.66
C ALA A 142 -1.04 4.43 4.50
N GLY A 143 -1.32 3.20 4.09
CA GLY A 143 -0.65 2.53 2.98
C GLY A 143 -0.68 3.35 1.70
N GLY A 144 -1.88 3.65 1.21
CA GLY A 144 -2.08 4.46 0.01
C GLY A 144 -1.63 5.90 0.19
N HIS A 145 -2.03 6.54 1.31
CA HIS A 145 -1.75 7.96 1.56
C HIS A 145 -0.25 8.27 1.58
N ILE A 146 0.53 7.50 2.34
CA ILE A 146 1.99 7.69 2.42
C ILE A 146 2.61 7.35 1.06
N SER A 147 2.22 6.26 0.40
CA SER A 147 2.85 5.89 -0.88
C SER A 147 2.64 6.89 -2.02
N GLY A 148 1.61 7.74 -1.92
CA GLY A 148 1.31 8.81 -2.87
C GLY A 148 1.86 10.18 -2.47
N GLY A 149 2.69 10.26 -1.42
CA GLY A 149 3.30 11.49 -0.92
C GLY A 149 2.71 11.97 0.41
N GLY A 150 1.40 12.21 0.44
CA GLY A 150 0.65 12.55 1.65
C GLY A 150 0.85 13.99 2.14
N TYR A 151 0.01 14.93 1.67
CA TYR A 151 0.06 16.34 2.09
C TYR A 151 -1.01 16.65 3.14
N GLY A 152 -0.78 17.70 3.93
CA GLY A 152 -1.77 18.23 4.87
C GLY A 152 -1.29 19.50 5.58
N ASN A 153 -1.94 19.86 6.68
CA ASN A 153 -1.76 21.17 7.32
C ASN A 153 -0.33 21.45 7.80
N LEU A 154 0.44 20.41 8.10
CA LEU A 154 1.81 20.52 8.57
C LEU A 154 2.85 20.62 7.44
N MET A 155 2.43 20.52 6.16
CA MET A 155 3.35 20.41 5.03
C MET A 155 4.31 21.60 4.89
N ARG A 156 3.84 22.81 5.22
CA ARG A 156 4.67 24.02 5.10
C ARG A 156 5.77 24.10 6.16
N LYS A 157 5.59 23.43 7.30
CA LYS A 157 6.55 23.42 8.40
C LYS A 157 7.48 22.21 8.35
N TYR A 158 6.94 21.05 8.00
CA TYR A 158 7.65 19.78 8.12
C TYR A 158 7.79 19.01 6.81
N GLY A 159 7.17 19.43 5.70
CA GLY A 159 7.11 18.63 4.47
C GLY A 159 5.97 17.62 4.47
N ILE A 160 5.93 16.75 3.45
CA ILE A 160 4.86 15.75 3.25
C ILE A 160 5.19 14.43 3.95
N SER A 161 4.22 13.50 4.04
CA SER A 161 4.37 12.26 4.82
C SER A 161 5.61 11.44 4.43
N VAL A 162 5.91 11.35 3.13
CA VAL A 162 7.05 10.59 2.61
C VAL A 162 8.42 11.14 3.01
N ASP A 163 8.51 12.42 3.34
CA ASP A 163 9.75 13.05 3.82
C ASP A 163 10.15 12.51 5.21
N HIS A 164 9.21 11.87 5.91
CA HIS A 164 9.40 11.34 7.27
C HIS A 164 9.43 9.82 7.34
N VAL A 165 9.38 9.13 6.19
CA VAL A 165 9.51 7.67 6.12
C VAL A 165 10.98 7.28 6.22
N VAL A 166 11.31 6.39 7.16
CA VAL A 166 12.67 5.90 7.39
C VAL A 166 12.90 4.46 6.93
N ASP A 167 11.84 3.65 6.92
CA ASP A 167 11.84 2.26 6.45
C ASP A 167 10.41 1.85 6.02
N ALA A 168 10.27 0.72 5.33
CA ALA A 168 9.00 0.13 4.93
C ALA A 168 9.12 -1.39 4.81
N GLN A 169 8.02 -2.12 5.04
CA GLN A 169 7.93 -3.52 4.65
C GLN A 169 7.06 -3.65 3.39
N LEU A 170 7.57 -4.33 2.38
CA LEU A 170 6.92 -4.56 1.10
C LEU A 170 7.01 -6.04 0.70
N VAL A 171 5.95 -6.59 0.13
CA VAL A 171 5.97 -7.89 -0.55
C VAL A 171 6.22 -7.65 -2.04
N ASP A 172 7.28 -8.25 -2.57
CA ASP A 172 7.62 -8.18 -3.99
C ASP A 172 6.83 -9.19 -4.84
N VAL A 173 7.08 -9.21 -6.15
CA VAL A 173 6.42 -10.11 -7.10
C VAL A 173 6.70 -11.60 -6.83
N ASN A 174 7.79 -11.91 -6.12
CA ASN A 174 8.17 -13.27 -5.76
C ASN A 174 7.59 -13.70 -4.40
N GLY A 175 6.82 -12.82 -3.74
CA GLY A 175 6.26 -13.07 -2.42
C GLY A 175 7.26 -12.88 -1.28
N LYS A 176 8.44 -12.28 -1.54
CA LYS A 176 9.43 -12.01 -0.50
C LYS A 176 9.08 -10.72 0.24
N ILE A 177 9.16 -10.76 1.56
CA ILE A 177 9.06 -9.57 2.41
C ILE A 177 10.42 -8.87 2.41
N LEU A 178 10.42 -7.61 1.98
CA LEU A 178 11.56 -6.74 1.91
C LEU A 178 11.42 -5.59 2.91
N ASN A 179 12.49 -5.28 3.63
CA ASN A 179 12.71 -3.99 4.27
C ASN A 179 13.56 -3.06 3.37
N ARG A 180 13.79 -1.79 3.76
CA ARG A 180 14.60 -0.83 3.01
C ARG A 180 15.94 -1.40 2.56
N ALA A 181 16.69 -2.01 3.48
CA ALA A 181 18.01 -2.57 3.19
C ALA A 181 17.95 -3.66 2.11
N SER A 182 16.96 -4.54 2.17
CA SER A 182 16.80 -5.65 1.22
C SER A 182 16.12 -5.28 -0.10
N MET A 183 15.33 -4.19 -0.15
CA MET A 183 14.71 -3.69 -1.37
C MET A 183 15.62 -2.76 -2.19
N GLY A 184 16.63 -2.17 -1.54
CA GLY A 184 17.52 -1.19 -2.15
C GLY A 184 16.91 0.22 -2.21
N GLU A 185 17.78 1.22 -2.39
CA GLU A 185 17.37 2.62 -2.31
C GLU A 185 16.48 3.06 -3.48
N ASP A 186 16.62 2.47 -4.67
CA ASP A 186 15.80 2.82 -5.84
C ASP A 186 14.33 2.46 -5.62
N LEU A 187 14.07 1.23 -5.15
CA LEU A 187 12.72 0.80 -4.83
C LEU A 187 12.17 1.55 -3.61
N PHE A 188 13.00 1.78 -2.59
CA PHE A 188 12.61 2.59 -1.43
C PHE A 188 12.28 4.05 -1.79
N TRP A 189 12.95 4.62 -2.80
CA TRP A 189 12.59 5.93 -3.37
C TRP A 189 11.26 5.86 -4.12
N ALA A 190 11.08 4.86 -4.99
CA ALA A 190 9.90 4.73 -5.84
C ALA A 190 8.59 4.63 -5.04
N ILE A 191 8.60 3.86 -3.94
CA ILE A 191 7.40 3.68 -3.11
C ILE A 191 7.05 4.92 -2.27
N ARG A 192 7.94 5.91 -2.17
CA ARG A 192 7.77 7.16 -1.41
C ARG A 192 7.27 8.30 -2.31
N GLY A 193 6.16 8.07 -3.01
CA GLY A 193 5.48 9.08 -3.84
C GLY A 193 5.06 8.59 -5.21
N GLY A 194 5.67 7.51 -5.72
CA GLY A 194 5.35 6.91 -7.02
C GLY A 194 4.07 6.05 -7.03
N GLY A 195 3.40 5.89 -5.88
CA GLY A 195 2.24 5.03 -5.72
C GLY A 195 2.63 3.55 -5.62
N CYS A 196 2.43 2.96 -4.44
CA CYS A 196 2.94 1.59 -4.17
C CYS A 196 2.26 0.48 -4.97
N ALA A 197 1.04 0.71 -5.49
CA ALA A 197 0.29 -0.28 -6.26
C ALA A 197 1.03 -0.76 -7.53
N SER A 198 2.00 0.01 -8.02
CA SER A 198 2.85 -0.35 -9.17
C SER A 198 4.06 -1.22 -8.81
N PHE A 199 4.44 -1.28 -7.54
CA PHE A 199 5.75 -1.81 -7.10
C PHE A 199 5.66 -3.02 -6.17
N GLY A 200 4.49 -3.28 -5.56
CA GLY A 200 4.29 -4.42 -4.68
C GLY A 200 3.17 -4.18 -3.67
N VAL A 201 3.14 -4.98 -2.61
CA VAL A 201 2.16 -4.84 -1.53
C VAL A 201 2.86 -4.31 -0.28
N ILE A 202 2.63 -3.04 0.07
CA ILE A 202 3.14 -2.48 1.32
C ILE A 202 2.40 -3.12 2.49
N LEU A 203 3.17 -3.61 3.46
CA LEU A 203 2.68 -4.14 4.73
C LEU A 203 2.72 -3.07 5.82
N SER A 204 3.80 -2.27 5.86
CA SER A 204 4.00 -1.26 6.90
C SER A 204 5.01 -0.18 6.51
N TRP A 205 4.94 0.92 7.24
CA TRP A 205 5.85 2.06 7.20
C TRP A 205 6.49 2.29 8.56
N THR A 206 7.77 2.60 8.58
CA THR A 206 8.43 3.18 9.76
C THR A 206 8.60 4.67 9.51
N ILE A 207 8.10 5.50 10.42
CA ILE A 207 8.05 6.96 10.28
C ILE A 207 8.70 7.68 11.47
N ASN A 208 9.19 8.89 11.23
CA ASN A 208 9.59 9.83 12.28
C ASN A 208 8.41 10.73 12.67
N GLN A 209 8.16 10.87 13.97
CA GLN A 209 7.21 11.83 14.54
C GLN A 209 7.89 13.20 14.72
N LYS A 210 7.10 14.28 14.76
CA LYS A 210 7.54 15.68 14.85
C LYS A 210 6.95 16.42 16.03
#